data_AF-A0A418SSV4-F1
#
_entry.id   AF-A0A418SSV4-F1
#
_cell.length_a   1.000
_cell.length_b   1.000
_cell.length_c   1.000
_cell.angle_alpha   90.00
_cell.angle_beta   90.00
_cell.angle_gamma   90.00
#
_symmetry.space_group_name_H-M   'P 1'
#
loop_
_entity.id
_entity.type
_entity.pdbx_description
1 polymer ?
#
loop_
_entity_poly.entity_id
_entity_poly.type
_entity_poly.pdbx_seq_one_letter_code
_entity_poly.pdbx_strand_id
1 'polypeptide(L)'
;MADKDRELIIEVCASGTEPAEWLVSGPKYEGEEITGGDVIRSTREAAIDEARHRATWVKKQPVRIEVAAGDGHDAEEWVEDTASS
;
A
#
# COMPACT_ATOMS: atom_id res chain seq x y z
N MET A 1 10.63 -24.27 -6.01
CA MET A 1 9.85 -23.91 -4.82
C MET A 1 9.05 -22.69 -5.24
N ALA A 2 7.72 -22.71 -5.14
CA ALA A 2 6.96 -21.51 -5.44
C ALA A 2 7.26 -20.51 -4.32
N ASP A 3 7.69 -19.30 -4.66
CA ASP A 3 7.78 -18.14 -3.77
C ASP A 3 6.40 -17.90 -3.12
N LYS A 4 6.08 -18.68 -2.08
CA LYS A 4 4.89 -18.49 -1.25
C LYS A 4 5.10 -17.37 -0.22
N ASP A 5 6.30 -16.81 -0.19
CA ASP A 5 6.74 -15.77 0.75
C ASP A 5 6.86 -14.38 0.09
N ARG A 6 6.50 -14.24 -1.18
CA ARG A 6 6.50 -12.91 -1.83
C ARG A 6 5.23 -12.15 -1.45
N GLU A 7 5.37 -11.21 -0.55
CA GLU A 7 4.32 -10.25 -0.21
C GLU A 7 4.28 -9.13 -1.25
N LEU A 8 3.06 -8.67 -1.55
CA LEU A 8 2.85 -7.44 -2.30
C LEU A 8 2.86 -6.26 -1.36
N ILE A 9 3.56 -5.21 -1.75
CA ILE A 9 3.63 -3.97 -1.00
C ILE A 9 2.75 -2.94 -1.70
N ILE A 10 1.93 -2.24 -0.90
CA ILE A 10 1.22 -1.04 -1.31
C ILE A 10 1.67 0.09 -0.39
N GLU A 11 2.36 1.08 -0.94
CA GLU A 11 2.81 2.25 -0.19
C GLU A 11 1.75 3.35 -0.20
N VAL A 12 1.56 3.99 0.94
CA VAL A 12 0.65 5.12 1.15
C VAL A 12 1.43 6.25 1.80
N CYS A 13 1.79 7.29 1.04
CA CYS A 13 2.68 8.35 1.48
C CYS A 13 2.01 9.71 1.44
N ALA A 14 2.08 10.47 2.53
CA ALA A 14 1.65 11.87 2.53
C ALA A 14 2.71 12.79 1.90
N SER A 15 2.25 13.74 1.09
CA SER A 15 3.06 14.85 0.58
C SER A 15 3.44 15.77 1.73
N GLY A 16 4.66 16.32 1.69
CA GLY A 16 5.09 17.36 2.64
C GLY A 16 4.47 18.74 2.43
N THR A 17 3.46 18.88 1.55
CA THR A 17 2.77 20.13 1.24
C THR A 17 1.44 20.25 1.99
N GLU A 18 0.97 21.47 2.24
CA GLU A 18 -0.38 21.73 2.76
C GLU A 18 -1.30 22.26 1.65
N PRO A 19 -2.50 21.67 1.44
CA PRO A 19 -3.02 20.48 2.13
C PRO A 19 -2.24 19.21 1.76
N ALA A 20 -2.11 18.29 2.72
CA ALA A 20 -1.42 17.02 2.50
C ALA A 20 -2.19 16.13 1.53
N GLU A 21 -1.58 15.85 0.39
CA GLU A 21 -2.01 14.85 -0.58
C GLU A 21 -1.40 13.50 -0.24
N TRP A 22 -2.15 12.41 -0.38
CA TRP A 22 -1.74 11.06 -0.04
C TRP A 22 -1.61 10.23 -1.31
N LEU A 23 -0.38 9.86 -1.65
CA LEU A 23 -0.05 8.99 -2.77
C LEU A 23 -0.28 7.53 -2.35
N VAL A 24 -1.01 6.76 -3.16
CA VAL A 24 -1.22 5.33 -3.00
C VAL A 24 -0.62 4.62 -4.19
N SER A 25 0.42 3.81 -3.96
CA SER A 25 1.08 3.07 -5.02
C SER A 25 0.29 1.87 -5.51
N GLY A 26 0.61 1.41 -6.72
CA GLY A 26 0.14 0.11 -7.20
C GLY A 26 0.70 -1.03 -6.36
N PRO A 27 0.02 -2.18 -6.28
CA PRO A 27 0.60 -3.39 -5.70
C PRO A 27 1.90 -3.74 -6.44
N LYS A 28 2.98 -3.95 -5.70
CA LYS A 28 4.28 -4.29 -6.25
C LYS A 28 4.97 -5.35 -5.42
N TYR A 29 5.78 -6.22 -6.01
CA TYR A 29 6.73 -7.00 -5.23
C TYR A 29 7.89 -6.10 -4.81
N GLU A 30 8.61 -6.50 -3.78
CA GLU A 30 9.88 -5.86 -3.44
C GLU A 30 10.79 -5.83 -4.68
N GLY A 31 11.06 -4.62 -5.19
CA GLY A 31 11.88 -4.40 -6.39
C GLY A 31 11.18 -4.55 -7.75
N GLU A 32 9.86 -4.79 -7.83
CA GLU A 32 9.14 -4.96 -9.12
C GLU A 32 7.70 -4.44 -9.08
N GLU A 33 7.35 -3.48 -9.94
CA GLU A 33 5.97 -2.96 -10.10
C GLU A 33 5.09 -3.91 -10.93
N ILE A 34 3.93 -4.30 -10.39
CA ILE A 34 3.04 -5.30 -11.02
C ILE A 34 1.92 -4.67 -11.86
N THR A 35 1.81 -3.34 -11.86
CA THR A 35 0.77 -2.50 -12.47
C THR A 35 -0.40 -2.13 -11.54
N GLY A 36 -0.88 -0.89 -11.69
CA GLY A 36 -1.95 -0.30 -10.89
C GLY A 36 -1.95 1.23 -10.92
N GLY A 37 -0.78 1.82 -11.18
CA GLY A 37 -0.58 3.27 -11.23
C GLY A 37 -0.78 3.93 -9.86
N ASP A 38 -0.08 5.02 -9.62
CA ASP A 38 -0.26 5.75 -8.36
C ASP A 38 -1.58 6.53 -8.40
N VAL A 39 -2.28 6.56 -7.27
CA VAL A 39 -3.50 7.36 -7.07
C VAL A 39 -3.28 8.35 -5.95
N ILE A 40 -3.72 9.58 -6.15
CA ILE A 40 -3.64 10.63 -5.14
C ILE A 40 -5.00 10.78 -4.44
N ARG A 41 -4.99 10.84 -3.12
CA ARG A 41 -6.15 11.06 -2.26
C ARG A 41 -5.93 12.29 -1.38
N SER A 42 -6.97 13.06 -1.10
CA SER A 42 -6.86 14.28 -0.30
C SER A 42 -6.90 14.04 1.21
N THR A 43 -7.11 12.79 1.64
CA THR A 43 -7.15 12.41 3.06
C THR A 43 -6.47 11.06 3.28
N ARG A 44 -5.91 10.87 4.48
CA ARG A 44 -5.29 9.61 4.91
C ARG A 44 -6.26 8.45 4.81
N GLU A 45 -7.48 8.63 5.30
CA GLU A 45 -8.49 7.58 5.34
C GLU A 45 -8.87 7.11 3.93
N ALA A 46 -9.05 8.04 2.97
CA ALA A 46 -9.33 7.68 1.59
C ALA A 46 -8.14 6.96 0.92
N ALA A 47 -6.91 7.28 1.32
CA ALA A 47 -5.71 6.62 0.82
C ALA A 47 -5.58 5.18 1.34
N ILE A 48 -5.85 4.97 2.63
CA ILE A 48 -5.86 3.63 3.24
C ILE A 48 -6.99 2.78 2.66
N ASP A 49 -8.18 3.34 2.45
CA ASP A 49 -9.31 2.62 1.84
C ASP A 49 -8.99 2.18 0.41
N GLU A 50 -8.34 3.04 -0.39
CA GLU A 50 -7.86 2.70 -1.73
C GLU A 50 -6.81 1.57 -1.70
N ALA A 51 -5.85 1.64 -0.77
CA ALA A 51 -4.83 0.60 -0.62
C ALA A 51 -5.46 -0.76 -0.25
N ARG A 52 -6.43 -0.77 0.67
CA ARG A 52 -7.21 -1.96 1.02
C ARG A 52 -8.00 -2.48 -0.17
N HIS A 53 -8.66 -1.60 -0.92
CA HIS A 53 -9.41 -1.98 -2.12
C HIS A 53 -8.49 -2.68 -3.13
N ARG A 54 -7.30 -2.14 -3.37
CA ARG A 54 -6.29 -2.74 -4.24
C ARG A 54 -5.79 -4.08 -3.72
N ALA A 55 -5.57 -4.22 -2.41
CA ALA A 55 -5.22 -5.49 -1.79
C ALA A 55 -6.27 -6.59 -2.06
N THR A 56 -7.56 -6.24 -2.11
CA THR A 56 -8.60 -7.22 -2.46
C THR A 56 -8.56 -7.72 -3.91
N TRP A 57 -7.90 -6.99 -4.83
CA TRP A 57 -7.80 -7.40 -6.23
C TRP A 57 -6.73 -8.48 -6.43
N VAL A 58 -5.69 -8.49 -5.59
CA VAL A 58 -4.56 -9.42 -5.67
C VAL A 58 -4.78 -10.71 -4.86
N LYS A 59 -6.04 -11.19 -4.82
CA LYS A 59 -6.65 -12.34 -4.08
C LYS A 59 -5.84 -13.63 -3.81
N LYS A 60 -4.63 -13.78 -4.32
CA LYS A 60 -3.78 -14.97 -4.22
C LYS A 60 -2.40 -14.69 -3.58
N GLN A 61 -2.15 -13.47 -3.13
CA GLN A 61 -0.87 -13.04 -2.58
C GLN A 61 -1.12 -12.35 -1.23
N PRO A 62 -0.29 -12.57 -0.20
CA PRO A 62 -0.29 -11.72 0.98
C PRO A 62 0.07 -10.28 0.59
N VAL A 63 -0.56 -9.29 1.24
CA VAL A 63 -0.37 -7.87 0.94
C VAL A 63 -0.02 -7.12 2.22
N ARG A 64 1.07 -6.36 2.18
CA ARG A 64 1.53 -5.45 3.20
C ARG A 64 1.22 -4.02 2.76
N ILE A 65 0.50 -3.26 3.59
CA ILE A 65 0.22 -1.85 3.35
C ILE A 65 1.14 -1.03 4.25
N GLU A 66 2.00 -0.22 3.64
CA GLU A 66 2.93 0.64 4.36
C GLU A 66 2.43 2.08 4.29
N VAL A 67 2.17 2.70 5.45
CA VAL A 67 1.63 4.06 5.52
C VAL A 67 2.66 5.00 6.14
N ALA A 68 3.11 5.99 5.38
CA ALA A 68 4.07 7.01 5.81
C ALA A 68 3.42 8.41 5.80
N ALA A 69 3.47 9.11 6.93
CA ALA A 69 2.89 10.44 7.10
C ALA A 69 3.98 11.53 7.04
N GLY A 70 4.40 11.97 5.84
CA GLY A 70 5.34 13.09 5.68
C GLY A 70 6.76 12.78 6.21
N ASP A 71 7.61 13.81 6.32
CA ASP A 71 9.10 13.82 6.48
C ASP A 71 9.71 13.01 7.67
N GLY A 72 8.94 12.15 8.32
CA GLY A 72 9.42 11.21 9.32
C GLY A 72 8.81 9.84 9.08
N HIS A 73 9.67 8.83 8.96
CA HIS A 73 9.35 7.40 8.96
C HIS A 73 8.66 6.96 10.28
N ASP A 74 7.47 7.46 10.58
CA ASP A 74 6.52 6.81 11.50
C ASP A 74 5.63 5.92 10.62
N ALA A 75 6.21 4.80 10.18
CA ALA A 75 5.49 3.75 9.48
C ALA A 75 4.59 3.03 10.48
N GLU A 76 3.32 3.43 10.57
CA GLU A 76 2.31 2.55 11.15
C GLU A 76 2.08 1.40 10.16
N GLU A 77 2.86 0.32 10.31
CA GLU A 77 2.74 -0.91 9.55
C GLU A 77 1.44 -1.63 9.96
N TRP A 78 0.48 -1.70 9.04
CA TRP A 78 -0.71 -2.54 9.20
C TRP A 78 -0.56 -3.75 8.27
N VAL A 79 -0.13 -4.88 8.84
CA VAL A 79 -0.15 -6.17 8.14
C VAL A 79 -1.54 -6.79 8.35
N GLU A 80 -2.43 -6.63 7.36
CA GLU A 80 -3.63 -7.45 7.28
C GLU A 80 -3.35 -8.62 6.34
N ASP A 81 -3.01 -9.78 6.91
CA ASP A 81 -2.90 -11.04 6.18
C ASP A 81 -4.27 -11.40 5.59
N THR A 82 -4.47 -11.12 4.30
CA THR A 82 -5.69 -11.53 3.60
C THR A 82 -5.64 -13.01 3.19
N ALA A 83 -4.59 -13.76 3.53
CA ALA A 83 -4.49 -15.19 3.29
C ALA A 83 -5.20 -15.99 4.40
N SER A 84 -6.44 -15.63 4.73
CA SER A 84 -7.23 -16.41 5.67
C SER A 84 -8.02 -17.52 4.96
N SER A 85 -7.44 -18.73 5.05
CA SER A 85 -8.06 -20.08 5.10
C SER A 85 -8.63 -20.72 3.83
#